data_AF-A0A8J5VB44-F1
#
_entry.id   AF-A0A8J5VB44-F1
#
_cell.length_a   1.000
_cell.length_b   1.000
_cell.length_c   1.000
_cell.angle_alpha   90.00
_cell.angle_beta   90.00
_cell.angle_gamma   90.00
#
_symmetry.space_group_name_H-M   'P 1'
#
loop_
_entity.id
_entity.type
_entity.pdbx_description
1 polymer ?
#
loop_
_entity_poly.entity_id
_entity_poly.type
_entity_poly.pdbx_seq_one_letter_code
_entity_poly.pdbx_strand_id
1 'polypeptide(L)' 'MAPAGGLVLWLHGSGQTGEESRAQVGPYLSAPELASVRSSFPTAPTAPIPCYGGEVITAWFGIPEVPITAR' A
#
# COMPACT_ATOMS: atom_id res chain seq x y z
N MET A 1 -16.31 -13.83 24.85
CA MET A 1 -16.03 -13.97 23.40
C MET A 1 -15.05 -12.85 23.07
N ALA A 2 -13.81 -13.16 22.68
CA ALA A 2 -12.88 -12.12 22.22
C ALA A 2 -13.51 -11.45 20.97
N PRO A 3 -13.34 -10.13 20.75
CA PRO A 3 -13.84 -9.50 19.54
C PRO A 3 -13.27 -10.23 18.32
N ALA A 4 -14.11 -10.48 17.31
CA ALA A 4 -13.65 -11.07 16.07
C ALA A 4 -12.60 -10.15 15.45
N GLY A 5 -11.33 -10.54 15.53
CA GLY A 5 -10.22 -9.72 15.09
C GLY A 5 -10.30 -9.40 13.59
N GLY A 6 -10.09 -8.13 13.23
CA GLY A 6 -10.08 -7.65 11.85
C GLY A 6 -8.72 -7.79 11.16
N LEU A 7 -8.67 -7.50 9.86
CA LEU A 7 -7.44 -7.36 9.09
C LEU A 7 -7.43 -6.00 8.40
N VAL A 8 -6.38 -5.22 8.61
CA VAL A 8 -6.04 -4.06 7.79
C VAL A 8 -5.05 -4.51 6.73
N LEU A 9 -5.46 -4.46 5.47
CA LEU A 9 -4.58 -4.62 4.32
C LEU A 9 -4.28 -3.22 3.77
N TRP A 10 -3.02 -2.79 3.88
CA TRP A 10 -2.59 -1.48 3.38
C TRP A 10 -1.75 -1.64 2.11
N LEU A 11 -2.24 -1.08 1.01
CA LEU A 11 -1.55 -1.09 -0.28
C LEU A 11 -0.85 0.26 -0.48
N HIS A 12 0.47 0.22 -0.62
CA HIS A 12 1.29 1.41 -0.86
C HIS A 12 1.06 1.98 -2.27
N GLY A 13 1.45 3.24 -2.50
CA GLY A 13 1.43 3.88 -3.81
C GLY A 13 2.57 3.38 -4.72
N SER A 14 2.47 3.60 -6.03
CA SER A 14 3.50 3.20 -6.99
C SER A 14 4.88 3.78 -6.64
N GLY A 15 5.93 2.98 -6.75
CA GLY A 15 7.31 3.35 -6.41
C GLY A 15 7.65 3.26 -4.92
N GLN A 16 6.72 2.87 -4.06
CA GLN A 16 6.95 2.68 -2.63
C GLN A 16 7.02 1.18 -2.25
N THR A 17 7.29 0.89 -0.99
CA THR A 17 7.27 -0.47 -0.44
C THR A 17 6.26 -0.63 0.70
N GLY A 18 5.91 -1.88 1.00
CA GLY A 18 5.12 -2.22 2.18
C GLY A 18 5.84 -1.88 3.49
N GLU A 19 7.16 -2.03 3.54
CA GLU A 19 7.95 -1.72 4.74
C GLU A 19 7.97 -0.21 5.05
N GLU A 20 8.17 0.64 4.05
CA GLU A 20 8.07 2.09 4.22
C GLU A 20 6.68 2.51 4.70
N SER A 21 5.63 1.92 4.12
CA SER A 21 4.25 2.16 4.54
C SER A 21 4.02 1.70 5.98
N ARG A 22 4.58 0.55 6.38
CA ARG A 22 4.50 0.07 7.76
C ARG A 22 5.17 1.03 8.73
N ALA A 23 6.34 1.58 8.39
CA ALA A 23 7.05 2.54 9.22
C ALA A 23 6.25 3.84 9.41
N GLN A 24 5.58 4.31 8.36
CA GLN A 24 4.79 5.55 8.39
C GLN A 24 3.41 5.35 9.03
N VAL A 25 2.70 4.27 8.69
CA VAL A 25 1.27 4.07 9.03
C VAL A 25 1.09 3.18 10.26
N GLY A 26 1.99 2.22 10.49
CA GLY A 26 1.93 1.25 11.58
C GLY A 26 1.72 1.86 12.97
N PRO A 27 2.40 2.96 13.34
CA PRO A 27 2.18 3.62 14.63
C PRO A 27 0.72 4.05 14.87
N TYR A 28 -0.01 4.47 13.83
CA TYR A 28 -1.42 4.87 13.93
C TYR A 28 -2.38 3.69 14.10
N LEU A 29 -1.94 2.47 13.80
CA LEU A 29 -2.71 1.24 13.97
C LEU A 29 -2.37 0.51 15.28
N SER A 30 -1.53 1.09 16.14
CA SER A 30 -1.06 0.47 17.39
C SER A 30 -1.92 0.80 18.61
N ALA A 31 -3.09 1.43 18.42
CA ALA A 31 -3.99 1.78 19.50
C ALA A 31 -4.55 0.52 20.20
N PRO A 32 -4.76 0.52 21.54
CA PRO A 32 -5.27 -0.63 22.28
C PRO A 32 -6.61 -1.17 21.75
N GLU A 33 -7.47 -0.30 21.22
CA GLU A 33 -8.75 -0.63 20.60
C GLU A 33 -8.58 -1.48 19.34
N LEU A 34 -7.40 -1.40 18.69
CA LEU A 34 -7.02 -2.16 17.51
C LEU A 34 -6.16 -3.39 17.86
N ALA A 35 -5.99 -3.75 19.14
CA ALA A 35 -5.12 -4.87 19.55
C ALA A 35 -5.53 -6.23 18.95
N SER A 36 -6.81 -6.41 18.59
CA SER A 36 -7.30 -7.62 17.91
C SER A 36 -7.17 -7.57 16.38
N VAL A 37 -6.77 -6.43 15.81
CA VAL A 37 -6.64 -6.21 14.37
C VAL A 37 -5.23 -6.58 13.93
N ARG A 38 -5.13 -7.49 12.96
CA ARG A 38 -3.86 -7.77 12.28
C ARG A 38 -3.64 -6.73 11.18
N SER A 39 -2.39 -6.35 10.95
CA SER A 39 -2.03 -5.45 9.84
C SER A 39 -1.10 -6.16 8.86
N SER A 40 -1.35 -5.96 7.57
CA SER A 40 -0.55 -6.48 6.46
C SER A 40 -0.17 -5.33 5.53
N PHE A 41 1.12 -5.27 5.21
CA PHE A 41 1.71 -4.26 4.35
C PHE A 41 2.54 -4.96 3.27
N PRO A 42 1.89 -5.57 2.26
CA PRO A 42 2.62 -6.24 1.18
C PRO A 42 3.32 -5.22 0.29
N THR A 43 4.42 -5.66 -0.34
CA THR A 43 5.10 -4.90 -1.41
C THR A 43 4.63 -5.44 -2.75
N ALA A 44 4.23 -4.54 -3.65
CA ALA A 44 3.85 -4.90 -5.01
C ALA A 44 5.05 -5.47 -5.78
N PRO A 45 4.83 -6.32 -6.81
CA PRO A 45 5.89 -6.69 -7.74
C PRO A 45 6.49 -5.47 -8.43
N THR A 46 7.73 -5.62 -8.92
CA THR A 46 8.36 -4.63 -9.78
C THR A 46 8.00 -4.90 -11.25
N ALA A 47 7.67 -3.84 -11.99
CA ALA A 47 7.33 -3.91 -13.40
C ALA A 47 7.67 -2.58 -14.11
N PRO A 48 7.94 -2.58 -15.43
CA PRO A 48 8.08 -1.36 -16.21
C PRO A 48 6.74 -0.63 -16.30
N ILE A 49 6.71 0.66 -15.99
CA ILE A 49 5.47 1.46 -15.98
C ILE A 49 5.44 2.44 -17.15
N PRO A 50 4.51 2.29 -18.11
CA PRO A 50 4.49 3.11 -19.33
C PRO A 50 4.45 4.62 -19.10
N CYS A 51 3.61 5.10 -18.16
CA CYS A 51 3.49 6.53 -17.89
C CYS A 51 4.74 7.17 -17.26
N TYR A 52 5.67 6.36 -16.75
CA TYR A 52 6.98 6.80 -16.23
C TYR A 52 8.11 6.53 -17.24
N GLY A 53 7.81 6.53 -18.55
CA GLY A 53 8.81 6.27 -19.58
C GLY A 53 9.34 4.82 -19.59
N GLY A 54 8.61 3.88 -18.98
CA GLY A 54 9.02 2.47 -18.88
C GLY A 54 9.92 2.17 -17.69
N GLU A 55 10.09 3.10 -16.74
CA GLU A 55 10.85 2.84 -15.52
C GLU A 55 10.32 1.63 -14.74
N VAL A 56 11.25 0.83 -14.20
CA VAL A 56 10.95 -0.36 -13.40
C VAL A 56 10.78 0.06 -11.94
N ILE A 57 9.53 0.13 -11.50
CA ILE A 57 9.16 0.49 -10.13
C ILE A 57 8.20 -0.55 -9.54
N THR A 58 7.96 -0.48 -8.23
CA THR A 58 6.91 -1.27 -7.57
C THR A 58 5.53 -0.74 -7.99
N ALA A 59 4.67 -1.62 -8.52
CA ALA A 59 3.30 -1.25 -8.88
C ALA A 59 2.37 -2.46 -8.87
N TRP A 60 1.13 -2.24 -8.43
CA TRP A 60 0.11 -3.29 -8.37
C TRP A 60 -0.44 -3.67 -9.76
N PHE A 61 -0.39 -2.72 -10.70
CA PHE A 61 -0.88 -2.86 -12.06
C PHE A 61 -0.15 -1.89 -13.00
N GLY A 62 -0.21 -2.15 -14.31
CA GLY A 62 0.34 -1.25 -15.31
C GLY A 62 -0.44 0.06 -15.40
N ILE A 63 0.26 1.18 -15.49
CA ILE A 63 -0.33 2.53 -15.58
C ILE A 63 0.00 3.09 -16.97
N PRO A 64 -0.95 3.05 -17.94
CA PRO A 64 -0.69 3.45 -19.32
C PRO A 64 -0.51 4.96 -19.48
N GLU A 65 -1.29 5.74 -18.72
CA GLU A 65 -1.25 7.19 -18.72
C GLU A 65 -1.56 7.71 -17.31
N VAL A 66 -1.04 8.90 -16.98
CA VAL A 66 -1.51 9.63 -15.80
C VAL A 66 -2.85 10.25 -16.18
N PRO A 67 -3.95 9.99 -15.46
CA PRO A 67 -5.23 10.62 -15.76
C PRO A 67 -5.17 12.11 -15.41
N ILE A 68 -4.73 12.93 -16.38
CA ILE A 68 -4.78 14.38 -16.29
C ILE A 68 -6.10 14.83 -16.91
N THR A 69 -7.17 14.74 -16.14
CA THR A 69 -8.33 15.62 -16.34
C THR A 69 -8.38 16.55 -15.14
N ALA A 70 -7.81 17.75 -15.30
CA ALA A 70 -8.20 18.86 -14.46
C ALA A 70 -9.67 19.17 -14.77
N ARG A 71 -10.56 18.93 -13.80
CA ARG A 71 -11.88 19.55 -13.77
C ARG A 71 -11.89 20.60 -12.68
#